data_AF-A0A1I8B0G9-F1
#
_entry.id   AF-A0A1I8B0G9-F1
#
_cell.length_a   1.000
_cell.length_b   1.000
_cell.length_c   1.000
_cell.angle_alpha   90.00
_cell.angle_beta   90.00
_cell.angle_gamma   90.00
#
_symmetry.space_group_name_H-M   'P 1'
#
loop_
_entity.id
_entity.type
_entity.pdbx_description
1 polymer ?
#
loop_
_entity_poly.entity_id
_entity_poly.type
_entity_poly.pdbx_seq_one_letter_code
_entity_poly.pdbx_strand_id
1 'polypeptide(L)'
;MNIETGVQMYFDTGVGMKVYGTLKAIGNEFAHIQMLPYQEQHLYQFEMPDFRLIDGPTVRQGRLQVKFRDRWRSVCTQLTNWTSIDTSTTCRSLGYDDGGFWRFFVRNNDTYPFVMPSPKCLSEAKNLWECEGFSDHNLIPLSENLCQGEDDIGIYCWGRPSFRGWSKHWKGLHIFHSPYGYVPADPDGVALQKESHSRLEFLDILFAGYDRLSGNTTAALYIEGVPPLMNGLRVGRSARDGIQFFEPEGPIILANSTVAFNRGHGIAIIDTLDGRVFINQTRVDGNHGDGIWYRQRHVALSTSEHFLGIGSRAKGMERGGSSSNTPHLYQGLHSLSFREKPRLEMCSGIHQLPKDLFFPHLILAHLQNGTSVPERLLQPKICWLNIALPDRLPYAYTIQFLDVINRHPPNSDSQTIFVVCDGNSSFPMICQFERYRLPLLNGILPQSISLNSNGNPILIGIEYIPQQQEYINKGGISITSPNVVAADVEVLFRIHATVNFKAFYGLNITNSFVRNNTGNGIQALAIHDRLALHNVSVDGNQGIAGLLVRDGAADIWINDTSLSWNWGDGVNISFAGGAINTNASRIIGNKWRVPYVHS
;
A
#
# COMPACT_ATOMS: atom_id res chain seq x y z
N MET A 1 -4.03 -26.98 -12.60
CA MET A 1 -5.45 -27.35 -12.76
C MET A 1 -6.05 -26.47 -13.83
N ASN A 2 -6.84 -27.05 -14.73
CA ASN A 2 -7.58 -26.31 -15.77
C ASN A 2 -9.07 -26.41 -15.47
N ILE A 3 -9.80 -25.32 -15.65
CA ILE A 3 -11.25 -25.24 -15.52
C ILE A 3 -11.79 -24.67 -16.83
N GLU A 4 -12.64 -25.45 -17.48
CA GLU A 4 -13.18 -25.12 -18.80
C GLU A 4 -14.35 -24.13 -18.70
N THR A 5 -14.66 -23.49 -19.83
CA THR A 5 -15.75 -22.53 -19.98
C THR A 5 -17.11 -23.12 -19.58
N GLY A 6 -17.97 -22.29 -18.98
CA GLY A 6 -19.32 -22.68 -18.56
C GLY A 6 -19.41 -23.58 -17.32
N VAL A 7 -18.27 -23.99 -16.73
CA VAL A 7 -18.27 -24.82 -15.51
C VAL A 7 -18.85 -24.04 -14.33
N GLN A 8 -19.77 -24.68 -13.62
CA GLN A 8 -20.32 -24.21 -12.35
C GLN A 8 -19.76 -25.04 -11.20
N MET A 9 -19.25 -24.36 -10.17
CA MET A 9 -18.71 -24.95 -8.96
C MET A 9 -19.50 -24.45 -7.76
N TYR A 10 -19.95 -25.38 -6.94
CA TYR A 10 -20.75 -25.10 -5.75
C TYR A 10 -19.96 -25.44 -4.49
N PHE A 11 -19.92 -24.51 -3.55
CA PHE A 11 -19.16 -24.64 -2.31
C PHE A 11 -20.08 -24.61 -1.08
N ASP A 12 -19.87 -25.54 -0.16
CA ASP A 12 -20.56 -25.52 1.13
C ASP A 12 -20.07 -24.36 2.01
N THR A 13 -20.84 -24.01 3.04
CA THR A 13 -20.60 -22.87 3.92
C THR A 13 -19.18 -22.86 4.48
N GLY A 14 -18.45 -21.81 4.21
CA GLY A 14 -17.07 -21.61 4.61
C GLY A 14 -16.04 -22.65 4.16
N VAL A 15 -16.39 -23.46 3.15
CA VAL A 15 -15.45 -24.26 2.36
C VAL A 15 -14.93 -23.39 1.21
N GLY A 16 -13.67 -23.52 0.82
CA GLY A 16 -13.11 -22.77 -0.31
C GLY A 16 -11.98 -23.50 -0.99
N MET A 17 -11.48 -22.89 -2.05
CA MET A 17 -10.45 -23.47 -2.89
C MET A 17 -9.11 -22.79 -2.59
N LYS A 18 -8.11 -23.58 -2.22
CA LYS A 18 -6.72 -23.12 -2.07
C LYS A 18 -5.88 -23.68 -3.20
N VAL A 19 -5.14 -22.81 -3.89
CA VAL A 19 -4.29 -23.16 -5.01
C VAL A 19 -2.85 -22.78 -4.68
N TYR A 20 -1.96 -23.77 -4.63
CA TYR A 20 -0.51 -23.59 -4.44
C TYR A 20 0.29 -23.74 -5.74
N GLY A 21 -0.37 -24.07 -6.84
CA GLY A 21 0.24 -24.25 -8.16
C GLY A 21 -0.43 -23.38 -9.20
N THR A 22 -0.44 -23.83 -10.46
CA THR A 22 -1.06 -23.10 -11.56
C THR A 22 -2.56 -23.38 -11.65
N LEU A 23 -3.37 -22.33 -11.68
CA LEU A 23 -4.81 -22.39 -12.01
C LEU A 23 -5.06 -21.67 -13.33
N LYS A 24 -5.57 -22.39 -14.32
CA LYS A 24 -6.09 -21.83 -15.57
C LYS A 24 -7.61 -21.98 -15.58
N ALA A 25 -8.32 -20.93 -15.17
CA ALA A 25 -9.77 -20.84 -15.28
C ALA A 25 -10.09 -19.86 -16.41
N ILE A 26 -10.38 -20.39 -17.60
CA ILE A 26 -10.50 -19.60 -18.83
C ILE A 26 -11.90 -19.83 -19.40
N GLY A 27 -12.83 -18.93 -19.07
CA GLY A 27 -14.15 -18.84 -19.68
C GLY A 27 -14.16 -17.96 -20.94
N ASN A 28 -15.35 -17.56 -21.36
CA ASN A 28 -15.55 -16.54 -22.40
C ASN A 28 -16.78 -15.67 -22.05
N GLU A 29 -17.00 -14.61 -22.82
CA GLU A 29 -18.08 -13.63 -22.59
C GLU A 29 -19.51 -14.21 -22.63
N PHE A 30 -19.70 -15.36 -23.27
CA PHE A 30 -20.99 -16.04 -23.41
C PHE A 30 -21.20 -17.12 -22.34
N ALA A 31 -20.13 -17.71 -21.85
CA ALA A 31 -20.13 -18.84 -20.92
C ALA A 31 -19.05 -18.64 -19.85
N HIS A 32 -19.42 -17.84 -18.85
CA HIS A 32 -18.60 -17.60 -17.67
C HIS A 32 -18.43 -18.88 -16.85
N ILE A 33 -17.26 -19.03 -16.23
CA ILE A 33 -17.08 -19.98 -15.13
C ILE A 33 -17.75 -19.38 -13.90
N GLN A 34 -18.47 -20.17 -13.12
CA GLN A 34 -19.17 -19.67 -11.93
C GLN A 34 -18.75 -20.41 -10.68
N MET A 35 -18.33 -19.67 -9.65
CA MET A 35 -18.03 -20.17 -8.32
C MET A 35 -19.07 -19.60 -7.34
N LEU A 36 -19.97 -20.47 -6.88
CA LEU A 36 -21.20 -20.12 -6.20
C LEU A 36 -21.32 -20.86 -4.85
N PRO A 37 -22.09 -20.34 -3.90
CA PRO A 37 -22.49 -21.11 -2.72
C PRO A 37 -23.41 -22.26 -3.15
N TYR A 38 -23.30 -23.40 -2.47
CA TYR A 38 -24.19 -24.55 -2.70
C TYR A 38 -25.65 -24.24 -2.33
N GLN A 39 -25.85 -23.39 -1.32
CA GLN A 39 -27.18 -22.99 -0.85
C GLN A 39 -27.65 -21.68 -1.48
N GLU A 40 -28.90 -21.63 -1.93
CA GLU A 40 -29.50 -20.42 -2.52
C GLU A 40 -29.71 -19.30 -1.49
N GLN A 41 -29.51 -18.05 -1.93
CA GLN A 41 -29.52 -16.84 -1.09
C GLN A 41 -30.87 -16.10 -1.11
N HIS A 42 -31.94 -16.69 -0.54
CA HIS A 42 -33.28 -16.07 -0.58
C HIS A 42 -33.50 -14.89 0.40
N LEU A 43 -32.73 -14.81 1.50
CA LEU A 43 -32.93 -13.82 2.58
C LEU A 43 -31.63 -13.04 2.88
N TYR A 44 -30.90 -12.70 1.82
CA TYR A 44 -29.66 -11.96 1.95
C TYR A 44 -29.93 -10.49 2.27
N GLN A 45 -29.27 -9.97 3.31
CA GLN A 45 -29.33 -8.55 3.65
C GLN A 45 -28.50 -7.75 2.64
N PHE A 46 -29.15 -6.93 1.82
CA PHE A 46 -28.48 -6.08 0.83
C PHE A 46 -28.05 -4.72 1.41
N GLU A 47 -28.72 -4.26 2.46
CA GLU A 47 -28.43 -3.00 3.11
C GLU A 47 -27.16 -3.10 3.96
N MET A 48 -26.32 -2.08 3.83
CA MET A 48 -25.10 -1.95 4.62
C MET A 48 -25.40 -1.25 5.95
N PRO A 49 -24.64 -1.52 7.01
CA PRO A 49 -24.84 -0.87 8.30
C PRO A 49 -24.68 0.66 8.25
N ASP A 50 -25.38 1.35 9.16
CA ASP A 50 -25.18 2.78 9.44
C ASP A 50 -23.95 3.05 10.35
N PHE A 51 -23.06 2.07 10.46
CA PHE A 51 -21.81 2.15 11.17
C PHE A 51 -20.68 1.72 10.22
N ARG A 52 -19.51 2.33 10.34
CA ARG A 52 -18.32 1.92 9.58
C ARG A 52 -17.05 2.15 10.38
N LEU A 53 -15.98 1.47 9.98
CA LEU A 53 -14.62 1.70 10.45
C LEU A 53 -13.78 2.25 9.30
N ILE A 54 -13.11 3.38 9.53
CA ILE A 54 -12.23 4.05 8.54
C ILE A 54 -10.84 4.33 9.13
N ASP A 55 -9.90 4.86 8.33
CA ASP A 55 -8.53 5.20 8.77
C ASP A 55 -7.74 4.01 9.35
N GLY A 56 -8.19 2.77 9.13
CA GLY A 56 -7.47 1.57 9.50
C GLY A 56 -7.14 0.69 8.29
N PRO A 57 -6.27 -0.31 8.48
CA PRO A 57 -5.78 -1.15 7.37
C PRO A 57 -6.81 -2.13 6.81
N THR A 58 -7.98 -2.30 7.45
CA THR A 58 -9.07 -3.16 6.96
C THR A 58 -10.41 -2.61 7.41
N VAL A 59 -11.50 -2.97 6.74
CA VAL A 59 -12.88 -2.65 7.19
C VAL A 59 -13.28 -3.23 8.57
N ARG A 60 -12.43 -4.06 9.18
CA ARG A 60 -12.62 -4.62 10.53
C ARG A 60 -11.96 -3.82 11.64
N GLN A 61 -11.11 -2.85 11.32
CA GLN A 61 -10.37 -2.10 12.32
C GLN A 61 -10.18 -0.66 11.87
N GLY A 62 -10.51 0.31 12.73
CA GLY A 62 -10.49 1.70 12.33
C GLY A 62 -11.18 2.64 13.31
N ARG A 63 -11.15 3.93 12.98
CA ARG A 63 -11.94 4.99 13.62
C ARG A 63 -13.42 4.70 13.39
N LEU A 64 -14.20 4.69 14.47
CA LEU A 64 -15.64 4.46 14.40
C LEU A 64 -16.35 5.68 13.83
N GLN A 65 -17.19 5.46 12.81
CA GLN A 65 -18.12 6.45 12.32
C GLN A 65 -19.55 5.93 12.29
N VAL A 66 -20.48 6.83 12.63
CA VAL A 66 -21.93 6.60 12.60
C VAL A 66 -22.54 7.46 11.50
N LYS A 67 -23.45 6.88 10.71
CA LYS A 67 -24.27 7.62 9.76
C LYS A 67 -25.46 8.20 10.53
N PHE A 68 -25.40 9.50 10.79
CA PHE A 68 -26.39 10.19 11.61
C PHE A 68 -26.88 11.46 10.91
N ARG A 69 -28.20 11.51 10.64
CA ARG A 69 -28.85 12.56 9.83
C ARG A 69 -28.18 12.72 8.46
N ASP A 70 -28.06 11.59 7.74
CA ASP A 70 -27.45 11.47 6.40
C ASP A 70 -26.01 11.98 6.29
N ARG A 71 -25.26 11.92 7.40
CA ARG A 71 -23.85 12.31 7.48
C ARG A 71 -23.06 11.30 8.29
N TRP A 72 -21.93 10.86 7.76
CA TRP A 72 -20.93 10.12 8.52
C TRP A 72 -20.22 11.04 9.51
N ARG A 73 -20.11 10.60 10.76
CA ARG A 73 -19.51 11.36 11.85
C ARG A 73 -18.63 10.47 12.72
N SER A 74 -17.43 10.93 13.02
CA SER A 74 -16.53 10.28 13.96
C SER A 74 -17.07 10.36 15.39
N VAL A 75 -16.86 9.31 16.16
CA VAL A 75 -17.37 9.21 17.54
C VAL A 75 -16.29 9.67 18.50
N CYS A 76 -16.57 10.77 19.21
CA CYS A 76 -15.73 11.24 20.31
C CYS A 76 -16.30 10.74 21.65
N THR A 77 -15.40 10.30 22.52
CA THR A 77 -15.76 9.73 23.83
C THR A 77 -15.34 10.71 24.92
N GLN A 78 -16.14 11.74 25.14
CA GLN A 78 -15.87 12.75 26.17
C GLN A 78 -15.64 12.07 27.55
N LEU A 79 -14.37 12.01 28.00
CA LEU A 79 -13.88 11.65 29.34
C LEU A 79 -14.54 10.46 30.09
N THR A 80 -15.10 9.45 29.41
CA THR A 80 -15.73 8.27 30.06
C THR A 80 -15.56 6.96 29.30
N ASN A 81 -15.59 5.84 30.04
CA ASN A 81 -15.18 4.50 29.59
C ASN A 81 -16.31 3.76 28.87
N TRP A 82 -16.16 3.61 27.55
CA TRP A 82 -16.83 2.53 26.82
C TRP A 82 -16.46 1.18 27.45
N THR A 83 -17.47 0.37 27.75
CA THR A 83 -17.27 -0.97 28.28
C THR A 83 -16.94 -1.96 27.15
N SER A 84 -16.45 -3.14 27.51
CA SER A 84 -16.28 -4.23 26.53
C SER A 84 -17.61 -4.66 25.88
N ILE A 85 -18.73 -4.47 26.58
CA ILE A 85 -20.08 -4.75 26.05
C ILE A 85 -20.44 -3.73 24.95
N ASP A 86 -20.10 -2.45 25.16
CA ASP A 86 -20.33 -1.40 24.16
C ASP A 86 -19.49 -1.65 22.89
N THR A 87 -18.22 -2.01 23.05
CA THR A 87 -17.36 -2.33 21.89
C THR A 87 -17.81 -3.59 21.17
N SER A 88 -18.25 -4.61 21.90
CA SER A 88 -18.83 -5.84 21.32
C SER A 88 -20.10 -5.53 20.52
N THR A 89 -21.02 -4.76 21.09
CA THR A 89 -22.28 -4.32 20.45
C THR A 89 -22.03 -3.46 19.21
N THR A 90 -20.97 -2.64 19.24
CA THR A 90 -20.51 -1.89 18.06
C THR A 90 -20.14 -2.82 16.92
N CYS A 91 -19.37 -3.88 17.19
CA CYS A 91 -19.00 -4.85 16.17
C CYS A 91 -20.18 -5.67 15.66
N ARG A 92 -21.18 -5.96 16.50
CA ARG A 92 -22.47 -6.52 16.05
C ARG A 92 -23.22 -5.60 15.10
N SER A 93 -23.22 -4.30 15.39
CA SER A 93 -23.79 -3.28 14.50
C SER A 93 -23.09 -3.24 13.14
N LEU A 94 -21.79 -3.52 13.10
CA LEU A 94 -20.96 -3.61 11.89
C LEU A 94 -21.08 -4.95 11.15
N GLY A 95 -21.83 -5.92 11.70
CA GLY A 95 -22.02 -7.23 11.09
C GLY A 95 -20.97 -8.29 11.47
N TYR A 96 -20.29 -8.12 12.61
CA TYR A 96 -19.39 -9.10 13.23
C TYR A 96 -19.98 -9.62 14.55
N ASP A 97 -19.36 -10.64 15.16
CA ASP A 97 -19.88 -11.26 16.39
C ASP A 97 -19.43 -10.49 17.64
N ASP A 98 -18.17 -10.04 17.63
CA ASP A 98 -17.52 -9.44 18.80
C ASP A 98 -16.40 -8.46 18.40
N GLY A 99 -15.92 -7.69 19.37
CA GLY A 99 -14.80 -6.78 19.19
C GLY A 99 -14.42 -5.98 20.43
N GLY A 100 -13.41 -5.13 20.24
CA GLY A 100 -12.79 -4.40 21.34
C GLY A 100 -12.26 -3.04 20.93
N PHE A 101 -11.85 -2.27 21.93
CA PHE A 101 -11.10 -1.05 21.74
C PHE A 101 -9.77 -1.36 21.03
N TRP A 102 -9.43 -0.55 20.03
CA TRP A 102 -8.14 -0.65 19.34
C TRP A 102 -7.17 0.42 19.82
N ARG A 103 -7.49 1.69 19.54
CA ARG A 103 -6.68 2.86 19.90
C ARG A 103 -7.50 4.13 19.79
N PHE A 104 -6.96 5.22 20.32
CA PHE A 104 -7.45 6.55 20.02
C PHE A 104 -6.90 7.04 18.67
N PHE A 105 -7.73 7.81 17.98
CA PHE A 105 -7.37 8.50 16.76
C PHE A 105 -7.41 10.00 17.00
N VAL A 106 -6.30 10.67 16.70
CA VAL A 106 -6.27 12.13 16.64
C VAL A 106 -7.43 12.59 15.78
N ARG A 107 -8.25 13.49 16.35
CA ARG A 107 -9.48 13.93 15.70
C ARG A 107 -9.17 14.56 14.33
N ASN A 108 -9.94 14.14 13.32
CA ASN A 108 -10.00 14.83 12.04
C ASN A 108 -10.93 16.05 12.22
N ASN A 109 -10.62 17.20 11.62
CA ASN A 109 -11.39 18.45 11.76
C ASN A 109 -12.75 18.41 11.02
N ASP A 110 -13.53 17.37 11.29
CA ASP A 110 -14.83 17.08 10.72
C ASP A 110 -15.87 17.92 11.44
N THR A 111 -16.46 18.91 10.75
CA THR A 111 -17.49 19.76 11.36
C THR A 111 -18.63 18.91 11.99
N TYR A 112 -18.78 19.00 13.31
CA TYR A 112 -19.79 18.38 14.17
C TYR A 112 -19.58 16.87 14.42
N PRO A 113 -18.66 16.49 15.33
CA PRO A 113 -18.48 15.10 15.78
C PRO A 113 -19.70 14.55 16.51
N PHE A 114 -19.80 13.23 16.55
CA PHE A 114 -20.84 12.50 17.27
C PHE A 114 -20.36 12.28 18.72
N VAL A 115 -20.97 12.98 19.67
CA VAL A 115 -20.58 12.90 21.09
C VAL A 115 -21.27 11.70 21.72
N MET A 116 -20.49 10.69 22.13
CA MET A 116 -21.04 9.50 22.79
C MET A 116 -20.19 9.05 23.98
N PRO A 117 -20.37 9.66 25.16
CA PRO A 117 -19.62 9.32 26.37
C PRO A 117 -20.01 7.95 26.93
N SER A 118 -21.30 7.60 26.91
CA SER A 118 -21.80 6.39 27.58
C SER A 118 -22.93 5.73 26.77
N PRO A 119 -22.61 4.71 25.94
CA PRO A 119 -23.61 3.94 25.21
C PRO A 119 -24.55 3.15 26.13
N LYS A 120 -24.02 2.60 27.24
CA LYS A 120 -24.74 1.76 28.22
C LYS A 120 -25.47 0.58 27.57
N CYS A 121 -24.76 -0.17 26.74
CA CYS A 121 -25.31 -1.36 26.09
C CYS A 121 -25.52 -2.50 27.09
N LEU A 122 -26.62 -3.25 26.91
CA LEU A 122 -26.84 -4.53 27.57
C LEU A 122 -26.13 -5.65 26.78
N SER A 123 -25.81 -6.77 27.45
CA SER A 123 -25.15 -7.92 26.82
C SER A 123 -25.90 -8.48 25.61
N GLU A 124 -27.23 -8.39 25.63
CA GLU A 124 -28.14 -8.94 24.62
C GLU A 124 -28.37 -7.99 23.44
N ALA A 125 -27.89 -6.74 23.51
CA ALA A 125 -28.08 -5.76 22.45
C ALA A 125 -27.45 -6.25 21.14
N LYS A 126 -28.24 -6.21 20.07
CA LYS A 126 -27.82 -6.65 18.73
C LYS A 126 -27.16 -5.53 17.94
N ASN A 127 -27.48 -4.28 18.27
CA ASN A 127 -26.93 -3.11 17.62
C ASN A 127 -26.87 -1.94 18.61
N LEU A 128 -26.06 -0.93 18.28
CA LEU A 128 -25.86 0.24 19.13
C LEU A 128 -27.15 1.04 19.33
N TRP A 129 -28.08 1.06 18.37
CA TRP A 129 -29.35 1.77 18.50
C TRP A 129 -30.29 1.18 19.57
N GLU A 130 -30.03 -0.05 20.05
CA GLU A 130 -30.74 -0.66 21.18
C GLU A 130 -30.17 -0.23 22.55
N CYS A 131 -29.02 0.44 22.58
CA CYS A 131 -28.40 0.88 23.82
C CYS A 131 -29.02 2.19 24.33
N GLU A 132 -29.11 2.36 25.66
CA GLU A 132 -29.77 3.52 26.29
C GLU A 132 -29.24 4.85 25.74
N GLY A 133 -27.93 4.99 25.60
CA GLY A 133 -27.29 6.22 25.11
C GLY A 133 -27.56 6.56 23.65
N PHE A 134 -27.95 5.58 22.83
CA PHE A 134 -28.29 5.76 21.41
C PHE A 134 -29.79 5.77 21.14
N SER A 135 -30.61 5.31 22.09
CA SER A 135 -32.04 5.08 21.91
C SER A 135 -32.83 6.34 21.54
N ASP A 136 -32.47 7.51 22.10
CA ASP A 136 -33.09 8.79 21.76
C ASP A 136 -32.19 9.62 20.84
N HIS A 137 -32.50 9.56 19.54
CA HIS A 137 -31.79 10.30 18.49
C HIS A 137 -31.81 11.83 18.69
N ASN A 138 -32.74 12.41 19.45
CA ASN A 138 -32.80 13.86 19.65
C ASN A 138 -31.87 14.35 20.75
N LEU A 139 -31.49 13.47 21.68
CA LEU A 139 -30.62 13.79 22.81
C LEU A 139 -29.13 13.64 22.50
N ILE A 140 -28.79 13.04 21.35
CA ILE A 140 -27.39 12.84 20.94
C ILE A 140 -26.78 14.19 20.51
N PRO A 141 -25.76 14.71 21.25
CA PRO A 141 -25.16 15.99 20.91
C PRO A 141 -24.23 15.87 19.70
N LEU A 142 -24.28 16.90 18.86
CA LEU A 142 -23.33 17.11 17.77
C LEU A 142 -22.54 18.39 18.08
N SER A 143 -21.40 18.28 18.77
CA SER A 143 -20.71 19.45 19.33
C SER A 143 -19.21 19.34 19.26
N GLU A 144 -18.59 20.25 18.51
CA GLU A 144 -17.13 20.44 18.51
C GLU A 144 -16.60 20.82 19.89
N ASN A 145 -17.29 21.72 20.58
CA ASN A 145 -16.85 22.23 21.87
C ASN A 145 -16.80 21.14 22.94
N LEU A 146 -17.73 20.18 22.91
CA LEU A 146 -17.73 19.05 23.85
C LEU A 146 -16.62 18.03 23.56
N CYS A 147 -16.21 17.94 22.31
CA CYS A 147 -15.14 17.06 21.89
C CYS A 147 -13.77 17.74 21.92
N GLN A 148 -13.66 19.05 22.12
CA GLN A 148 -12.38 19.78 22.01
C GLN A 148 -11.28 19.17 22.90
N GLY A 149 -10.16 18.78 22.29
CA GLY A 149 -9.03 18.13 22.98
C GLY A 149 -9.18 16.62 23.21
N GLU A 150 -10.36 16.04 22.95
CA GLU A 150 -10.55 14.59 22.97
C GLU A 150 -10.09 13.94 21.66
N ASP A 151 -9.91 12.63 21.65
CA ASP A 151 -9.67 11.83 20.45
C ASP A 151 -10.94 11.08 20.01
N ASP A 152 -10.94 10.56 18.80
CA ASP A 152 -12.01 9.69 18.31
C ASP A 152 -11.69 8.22 18.64
N ILE A 153 -12.72 7.43 18.93
CA ILE A 153 -12.56 6.03 19.30
C ILE A 153 -12.27 5.13 18.10
N GLY A 154 -11.27 4.26 18.26
CA GLY A 154 -10.93 3.18 17.34
C GLY A 154 -11.41 1.83 17.86
N ILE A 155 -12.01 1.05 16.97
CA ILE A 155 -12.56 -0.28 17.26
C ILE A 155 -11.90 -1.32 16.37
N TYR A 156 -11.74 -2.54 16.91
CA TYR A 156 -11.33 -3.73 16.17
C TYR A 156 -12.37 -4.85 16.34
N CYS A 157 -12.88 -5.37 15.22
CA CYS A 157 -13.89 -6.41 15.18
C CYS A 157 -13.34 -7.76 14.70
N TRP A 158 -13.82 -8.84 15.30
CA TRP A 158 -13.46 -10.21 14.96
C TRP A 158 -14.66 -11.15 15.07
N GLY A 159 -14.41 -12.42 14.79
CA GLY A 159 -15.41 -13.47 14.87
C GLY A 159 -16.27 -13.56 13.61
N ARG A 160 -17.34 -14.32 13.78
CA ARG A 160 -18.23 -14.72 12.69
C ARG A 160 -19.02 -13.51 12.21
N PRO A 161 -19.30 -13.40 10.91
CA PRO A 161 -20.25 -12.40 10.45
C PRO A 161 -21.63 -12.63 11.08
N SER A 162 -22.37 -11.55 11.34
CA SER A 162 -23.67 -11.57 12.03
C SER A 162 -24.84 -11.06 11.17
N PHE A 163 -24.58 -10.64 9.92
CA PHE A 163 -25.60 -10.14 8.98
C PHE A 163 -26.47 -11.26 8.38
N ARG A 164 -27.73 -11.00 8.02
CA ARG A 164 -28.61 -12.06 7.49
C ARG A 164 -28.08 -12.65 6.16
N GLY A 165 -27.99 -13.98 6.10
CA GLY A 165 -27.44 -14.72 4.95
C GLY A 165 -25.94 -15.03 5.03
N TRP A 166 -25.24 -14.58 6.09
CA TRP A 166 -23.81 -14.84 6.26
C TRP A 166 -23.46 -16.33 6.23
N SER A 167 -24.30 -17.16 6.84
CA SER A 167 -24.08 -18.60 7.01
C SER A 167 -24.11 -19.39 5.70
N LYS A 168 -24.41 -18.75 4.57
CA LYS A 168 -24.39 -19.35 3.23
C LYS A 168 -23.15 -18.95 2.43
N HIS A 169 -22.26 -18.13 3.00
CA HIS A 169 -21.05 -17.72 2.31
C HIS A 169 -20.02 -18.84 2.35
N TRP A 170 -19.40 -19.09 1.21
CA TRP A 170 -18.25 -19.98 1.11
C TRP A 170 -16.97 -19.17 1.35
N LYS A 171 -15.81 -19.84 1.46
CA LYS A 171 -14.56 -19.17 1.86
C LYS A 171 -14.00 -18.25 0.77
N GLY A 172 -14.11 -18.65 -0.48
CA GLY A 172 -13.50 -17.94 -1.60
C GLY A 172 -12.36 -18.72 -2.25
N LEU A 173 -11.79 -18.12 -3.28
CA LEU A 173 -10.66 -18.64 -4.04
C LEU A 173 -9.37 -18.00 -3.51
N HIS A 174 -8.47 -18.82 -2.98
CA HIS A 174 -7.17 -18.38 -2.48
C HIS A 174 -6.06 -18.96 -3.34
N ILE A 175 -5.24 -18.09 -3.94
CA ILE A 175 -4.10 -18.45 -4.77
C ILE A 175 -2.82 -18.01 -4.04
N PHE A 176 -1.95 -18.97 -3.76
CA PHE A 176 -0.71 -18.77 -3.03
C PHE A 176 0.47 -19.05 -3.94
N HIS A 177 1.36 -18.07 -4.09
CA HIS A 177 2.67 -18.24 -4.70
C HIS A 177 2.61 -18.95 -6.07
N SER A 178 1.78 -18.43 -6.98
CA SER A 178 1.64 -19.03 -8.32
C SER A 178 3.01 -19.18 -9.01
N PRO A 179 3.29 -20.33 -9.65
CA PRO A 179 4.43 -20.46 -10.54
C PRO A 179 4.41 -19.39 -11.62
N TYR A 180 5.58 -18.87 -11.97
CA TYR A 180 5.73 -17.77 -12.92
C TYR A 180 6.92 -18.00 -13.86
N GLY A 181 6.89 -17.30 -14.98
CA GLY A 181 8.00 -17.15 -15.92
C GLY A 181 8.40 -15.67 -16.05
N TYR A 182 9.52 -15.41 -16.71
CA TYR A 182 9.90 -14.06 -17.08
C TYR A 182 9.52 -13.80 -18.53
N VAL A 183 8.89 -12.66 -18.78
CA VAL A 183 8.50 -12.21 -20.13
C VAL A 183 9.05 -10.81 -20.42
N PRO A 184 9.39 -10.49 -21.68
CA PRO A 184 9.77 -9.13 -22.07
C PRO A 184 8.70 -8.11 -21.69
N ALA A 185 9.09 -7.05 -20.99
CA ALA A 185 8.23 -5.91 -20.64
C ALA A 185 8.26 -4.81 -21.71
N ASP A 186 9.25 -4.85 -22.61
CA ASP A 186 9.44 -3.94 -23.72
C ASP A 186 9.78 -4.69 -25.03
N PRO A 187 9.60 -4.05 -26.20
CA PRO A 187 9.82 -4.70 -27.50
C PRO A 187 11.25 -5.16 -27.76
N ASP A 188 12.25 -4.49 -27.17
CA ASP A 188 13.67 -4.78 -27.40
C ASP A 188 14.24 -5.75 -26.35
N GLY A 189 13.40 -6.17 -25.40
CA GLY A 189 13.72 -7.16 -24.39
C GLY A 189 14.75 -6.68 -23.38
N VAL A 190 14.85 -5.38 -23.09
CA VAL A 190 15.81 -4.85 -22.09
C VAL A 190 15.34 -5.13 -20.66
N ALA A 191 14.03 -5.13 -20.44
CA ALA A 191 13.38 -5.40 -19.19
C ALA A 191 12.53 -6.66 -19.26
N LEU A 192 12.58 -7.43 -18.18
CA LEU A 192 11.71 -8.56 -17.95
C LEU A 192 10.76 -8.25 -16.80
N GLN A 193 9.59 -8.86 -16.85
CA GLN A 193 8.66 -8.90 -15.73
C GLN A 193 8.25 -10.33 -15.42
N LYS A 194 7.91 -10.58 -14.15
CA LYS A 194 7.31 -11.85 -13.74
C LYS A 194 5.89 -11.91 -14.29
N GLU A 195 5.57 -13.00 -14.96
CA GLU A 195 4.22 -13.31 -15.40
C GLU A 195 3.80 -14.66 -14.82
N SER A 196 2.70 -14.67 -14.08
CA SER A 196 2.15 -15.90 -13.54
C SER A 196 1.71 -16.85 -14.64
N HIS A 197 1.89 -18.15 -14.43
CA HIS A 197 1.29 -19.17 -15.30
C HIS A 197 -0.23 -19.31 -15.09
N SER A 198 -0.75 -18.75 -14.00
CA SER A 198 -2.18 -18.76 -13.68
C SER A 198 -2.94 -17.70 -14.49
N ARG A 199 -4.18 -18.03 -14.85
CA ARG A 199 -5.09 -17.21 -15.67
C ARG A 199 -6.49 -17.30 -15.09
N LEU A 200 -7.14 -16.15 -14.89
CA LEU A 200 -8.54 -16.03 -14.49
C LEU A 200 -9.26 -15.16 -15.51
N GLU A 201 -10.03 -15.79 -16.39
CA GLU A 201 -10.71 -15.11 -17.49
C GLU A 201 -12.19 -15.46 -17.49
N PHE A 202 -13.08 -14.46 -17.53
CA PHE A 202 -14.53 -14.63 -17.55
C PHE A 202 -15.04 -15.55 -16.43
N LEU A 203 -14.75 -15.14 -15.19
CA LEU A 203 -15.02 -15.90 -13.97
C LEU A 203 -15.88 -15.08 -12.99
N ASP A 204 -16.99 -15.68 -12.57
CA ASP A 204 -17.90 -15.14 -11.57
C ASP A 204 -17.61 -15.75 -10.19
N ILE A 205 -17.29 -14.92 -9.20
CA ILE A 205 -17.08 -15.31 -7.81
C ILE A 205 -18.10 -14.57 -6.96
N LEU A 206 -19.15 -15.27 -6.52
CA LEU A 206 -20.28 -14.66 -5.82
C LEU A 206 -20.47 -15.26 -4.42
N PHE A 207 -20.87 -14.41 -3.46
CA PHE A 207 -21.21 -14.82 -2.09
C PHE A 207 -20.11 -15.60 -1.36
N ALA A 208 -18.85 -15.22 -1.56
CA ALA A 208 -17.68 -15.79 -0.89
C ALA A 208 -17.28 -14.97 0.36
N GLY A 209 -16.16 -15.33 0.99
CA GLY A 209 -15.53 -14.53 2.03
C GLY A 209 -15.84 -14.92 3.48
N TYR A 210 -16.26 -16.15 3.77
CA TYR A 210 -16.37 -16.66 5.15
C TYR A 210 -15.54 -17.93 5.33
N ASP A 211 -14.63 -17.98 6.29
CA ASP A 211 -13.81 -19.18 6.54
C ASP A 211 -14.29 -19.92 7.79
N ARG A 212 -14.82 -21.14 7.60
CA ARG A 212 -15.38 -21.96 8.70
C ARG A 212 -14.31 -22.29 9.75
N LEU A 213 -13.06 -22.48 9.33
CA LEU A 213 -11.96 -22.92 10.21
C LEU A 213 -11.52 -21.80 11.15
N SER A 214 -11.32 -20.59 10.62
CA SER A 214 -10.94 -19.44 11.44
C SER A 214 -12.13 -18.75 12.10
N GLY A 215 -13.36 -19.05 11.65
CA GLY A 215 -14.56 -18.37 12.09
C GLY A 215 -14.61 -16.90 11.67
N ASN A 216 -13.75 -16.47 10.74
CA ASN A 216 -13.59 -15.08 10.32
C ASN A 216 -13.97 -14.87 8.86
N THR A 217 -14.18 -13.61 8.46
CA THR A 217 -14.38 -13.23 7.06
C THR A 217 -13.05 -13.02 6.34
N THR A 218 -13.03 -13.36 5.07
CA THR A 218 -11.89 -13.34 4.15
C THR A 218 -12.31 -12.71 2.83
N ALA A 219 -11.37 -12.39 1.95
CA ALA A 219 -11.71 -11.87 0.63
C ALA A 219 -12.33 -12.97 -0.26
N ALA A 220 -13.16 -12.59 -1.23
CA ALA A 220 -13.72 -13.55 -2.18
C ALA A 220 -12.65 -14.14 -3.10
N LEU A 221 -11.70 -13.30 -3.53
CA LEU A 221 -10.49 -13.69 -4.23
C LEU A 221 -9.28 -13.18 -3.44
N TYR A 222 -8.48 -14.10 -2.90
CA TYR A 222 -7.24 -13.80 -2.18
C TYR A 222 -6.04 -14.27 -3.00
N ILE A 223 -5.08 -13.39 -3.25
CA ILE A 223 -3.91 -13.66 -4.08
C ILE A 223 -2.66 -13.23 -3.33
N GLU A 224 -1.69 -14.13 -3.21
CA GLU A 224 -0.38 -13.90 -2.59
C GLU A 224 0.74 -14.31 -3.57
N GLY A 225 1.81 -13.51 -3.63
CA GLY A 225 2.92 -13.73 -4.56
C GLY A 225 2.66 -13.16 -5.96
N VAL A 226 3.03 -13.87 -7.03
CA VAL A 226 2.87 -13.36 -8.41
C VAL A 226 1.39 -13.48 -8.85
N PRO A 227 0.70 -12.36 -9.13
CA PRO A 227 -0.72 -12.37 -9.47
C PRO A 227 -1.02 -13.08 -10.81
N PRO A 228 -2.15 -13.79 -10.93
CA PRO A 228 -2.64 -14.27 -12.23
C PRO A 228 -2.98 -13.09 -13.15
N LEU A 229 -2.98 -13.33 -14.47
CA LEU A 229 -3.65 -12.38 -15.38
C LEU A 229 -5.16 -12.51 -15.21
N MET A 230 -5.83 -11.37 -15.08
CA MET A 230 -7.25 -11.30 -14.77
C MET A 230 -8.00 -10.44 -15.79
N ASN A 231 -9.00 -11.03 -16.44
CA ASN A 231 -9.82 -10.36 -17.45
C ASN A 231 -11.27 -10.82 -17.35
N GLY A 232 -12.25 -9.91 -17.43
CA GLY A 232 -13.66 -10.32 -17.46
C GLY A 232 -14.19 -10.88 -16.13
N LEU A 233 -13.60 -10.52 -14.98
CA LEU A 233 -14.03 -11.06 -13.69
C LEU A 233 -15.31 -10.39 -13.18
N ARG A 234 -16.18 -11.15 -12.53
CA ARG A 234 -17.32 -10.62 -11.75
C ARG A 234 -17.21 -11.09 -10.32
N VAL A 235 -16.74 -10.21 -9.44
CA VAL A 235 -16.61 -10.49 -8.02
C VAL A 235 -17.61 -9.67 -7.24
N GLY A 236 -18.50 -10.31 -6.48
CA GLY A 236 -19.50 -9.54 -5.76
C GLY A 236 -20.18 -10.24 -4.61
N ARG A 237 -20.78 -9.41 -3.75
CA ARG A 237 -21.49 -9.85 -2.54
C ARG A 237 -20.61 -10.68 -1.59
N SER A 238 -19.31 -10.37 -1.55
CA SER A 238 -18.39 -10.94 -0.57
C SER A 238 -18.78 -10.53 0.85
N ALA A 239 -18.59 -11.43 1.82
CA ALA A 239 -18.71 -11.15 3.25
C ALA A 239 -17.57 -10.25 3.79
N ARG A 240 -16.54 -9.98 2.97
CA ARG A 240 -15.49 -8.99 3.21
C ARG A 240 -15.09 -8.33 1.88
N ASP A 241 -13.80 -8.23 1.59
CA ASP A 241 -13.27 -7.62 0.37
C ASP A 241 -13.65 -8.45 -0.86
N GLY A 242 -13.77 -7.78 -2.01
CA GLY A 242 -13.93 -8.46 -3.30
C GLY A 242 -12.65 -9.19 -3.68
N ILE A 243 -11.62 -8.42 -4.02
CA ILE A 243 -10.31 -8.95 -4.41
C ILE A 243 -9.26 -8.41 -3.45
N GLN A 244 -8.43 -9.29 -2.90
CA GLN A 244 -7.30 -8.92 -2.05
C GLN A 244 -6.00 -9.48 -2.62
N PHE A 245 -5.06 -8.58 -2.87
CA PHE A 245 -3.66 -8.90 -3.12
C PHE A 245 -2.87 -8.67 -1.85
N PHE A 246 -2.10 -9.66 -1.43
CA PHE A 246 -1.21 -9.57 -0.28
C PHE A 246 0.22 -9.80 -0.74
N GLU A 247 1.09 -8.83 -0.45
CA GLU A 247 2.51 -8.83 -0.82
C GLU A 247 2.77 -9.28 -2.28
N PRO A 248 2.10 -8.67 -3.29
CA PRO A 248 2.31 -9.06 -4.67
C PRO A 248 3.76 -8.83 -5.09
N GLU A 249 4.37 -9.88 -5.66
CA GLU A 249 5.77 -9.92 -6.08
C GLU A 249 5.97 -9.64 -7.59
N GLY A 250 4.90 -9.26 -8.29
CA GLY A 250 4.89 -8.96 -9.72
C GLY A 250 3.70 -8.05 -10.07
N PRO A 251 3.59 -7.60 -11.34
CA PRO A 251 2.59 -6.62 -11.74
C PRO A 251 1.17 -7.20 -11.61
N ILE A 252 0.26 -6.40 -11.03
CA ILE A 252 -1.17 -6.71 -11.02
C ILE A 252 -1.78 -6.19 -12.31
N ILE A 253 -2.41 -7.07 -13.09
CA ILE A 253 -3.09 -6.71 -14.34
C ILE A 253 -4.54 -7.20 -14.25
N LEU A 254 -5.47 -6.24 -14.15
CA LEU A 254 -6.92 -6.48 -14.07
C LEU A 254 -7.63 -5.67 -15.15
N ALA A 255 -8.36 -6.37 -16.03
CA ALA A 255 -9.11 -5.74 -17.12
C ALA A 255 -10.57 -6.19 -17.19
N ASN A 256 -11.44 -5.36 -17.76
CA ASN A 256 -12.83 -5.69 -18.12
C ASN A 256 -13.64 -6.32 -16.98
N SER A 257 -13.41 -5.90 -15.74
CA SER A 257 -13.93 -6.61 -14.56
C SER A 257 -14.96 -5.78 -13.79
N THR A 258 -15.80 -6.44 -13.01
CA THR A 258 -16.75 -5.81 -12.10
C THR A 258 -16.53 -6.33 -10.68
N VAL A 259 -16.27 -5.43 -9.74
CA VAL A 259 -16.08 -5.73 -8.32
C VAL A 259 -17.08 -4.91 -7.50
N ALA A 260 -18.18 -5.54 -7.08
CA ALA A 260 -19.33 -4.78 -6.59
C ALA A 260 -20.08 -5.41 -5.41
N PHE A 261 -20.70 -4.54 -4.60
CA PHE A 261 -21.59 -4.91 -3.49
C PHE A 261 -20.91 -5.80 -2.43
N ASN A 262 -19.60 -5.64 -2.23
CA ASN A 262 -18.85 -6.36 -1.22
C ASN A 262 -18.93 -5.65 0.14
N ARG A 263 -18.93 -6.42 1.23
CA ARG A 263 -18.97 -5.87 2.61
C ARG A 263 -17.64 -5.30 3.10
N GLY A 264 -16.57 -5.48 2.33
CA GLY A 264 -15.27 -4.87 2.55
C GLY A 264 -14.89 -3.93 1.41
N HIS A 265 -13.59 -3.78 1.17
CA HIS A 265 -13.07 -3.03 0.03
C HIS A 265 -13.45 -3.71 -1.29
N GLY A 266 -13.53 -2.96 -2.38
CA GLY A 266 -13.64 -3.55 -3.71
C GLY A 266 -12.37 -4.32 -4.05
N ILE A 267 -11.29 -3.58 -4.27
CA ILE A 267 -9.95 -4.11 -4.57
C ILE A 267 -8.99 -3.61 -3.49
N ALA A 268 -8.40 -4.53 -2.73
CA ALA A 268 -7.39 -4.23 -1.71
C ALA A 268 -6.02 -4.76 -2.14
N ILE A 269 -5.03 -3.87 -2.22
CA ILE A 269 -3.63 -4.17 -2.54
C ILE A 269 -2.82 -3.83 -1.31
N ILE A 270 -2.36 -4.86 -0.63
CA ILE A 270 -1.70 -4.74 0.67
C ILE A 270 -0.24 -5.08 0.51
N ASP A 271 0.62 -4.10 0.81
CA ASP A 271 2.07 -4.26 0.89
C ASP A 271 2.73 -4.73 -0.40
N THR A 272 2.37 -4.11 -1.53
CA THR A 272 3.01 -4.41 -2.82
C THR A 272 4.53 -4.18 -2.77
N LEU A 273 5.28 -5.17 -3.26
CA LEU A 273 6.75 -5.17 -3.35
C LEU A 273 7.27 -4.79 -4.75
N ASP A 274 6.46 -5.06 -5.78
CA ASP A 274 6.77 -4.68 -7.16
C ASP A 274 6.31 -3.23 -7.45
N GLY A 275 5.25 -2.80 -6.79
CA GLY A 275 4.65 -1.48 -6.97
C GLY A 275 3.63 -1.42 -8.10
N ARG A 276 3.81 -2.13 -9.23
CA ARG A 276 3.00 -1.93 -10.44
C ARG A 276 1.60 -2.54 -10.38
N VAL A 277 0.60 -1.69 -10.57
CA VAL A 277 -0.82 -2.06 -10.61
C VAL A 277 -1.49 -1.39 -11.81
N PHE A 278 -2.07 -2.21 -12.68
CA PHE A 278 -2.80 -1.79 -13.87
C PHE A 278 -4.25 -2.26 -13.79
N ILE A 279 -5.16 -1.31 -13.69
CA ILE A 279 -6.62 -1.55 -13.70
C ILE A 279 -7.21 -0.85 -14.91
N ASN A 280 -7.84 -1.60 -15.81
CA ASN A 280 -8.44 -1.06 -17.03
C ASN A 280 -9.89 -1.53 -17.19
N GLN A 281 -10.76 -0.69 -17.73
CA GLN A 281 -12.15 -1.05 -18.07
C GLN A 281 -12.89 -1.76 -16.92
N THR A 282 -12.64 -1.32 -15.69
CA THR A 282 -13.11 -2.02 -14.48
C THR A 282 -14.12 -1.17 -13.72
N ARG A 283 -15.19 -1.80 -13.26
CA ARG A 283 -16.23 -1.17 -12.44
C ARG A 283 -16.10 -1.62 -10.99
N VAL A 284 -15.85 -0.68 -10.09
CA VAL A 284 -15.78 -0.88 -8.64
C VAL A 284 -16.90 -0.09 -7.98
N ASP A 285 -17.98 -0.78 -7.61
CA ASP A 285 -19.27 -0.11 -7.32
C ASP A 285 -19.96 -0.64 -6.06
N GLY A 286 -20.41 0.26 -5.20
CA GLY A 286 -21.28 -0.09 -4.08
C GLY A 286 -20.64 -0.96 -3.01
N ASN A 287 -19.31 -0.88 -2.81
CA ASN A 287 -18.62 -1.63 -1.75
C ASN A 287 -18.69 -0.87 -0.42
N HIS A 288 -18.73 -1.59 0.71
CA HIS A 288 -18.85 -0.96 2.03
C HIS A 288 -17.52 -0.37 2.54
N GLY A 289 -16.38 -0.91 2.10
CA GLY A 289 -15.07 -0.27 2.29
C GLY A 289 -14.78 0.75 1.19
N ASP A 290 -13.50 1.06 1.02
CA ASP A 290 -13.02 1.84 -0.14
C ASP A 290 -13.23 1.06 -1.45
N GLY A 291 -13.36 1.78 -2.56
CA GLY A 291 -13.39 1.17 -3.88
C GLY A 291 -12.07 0.45 -4.16
N ILE A 292 -10.98 1.22 -4.25
CA ILE A 292 -9.63 0.71 -4.41
C ILE A 292 -8.78 1.17 -3.23
N TRP A 293 -8.22 0.23 -2.48
CA TRP A 293 -7.31 0.48 -1.38
C TRP A 293 -5.93 -0.03 -1.77
N TYR A 294 -4.94 0.85 -1.82
CA TYR A 294 -3.56 0.55 -2.22
C TYR A 294 -2.61 0.95 -1.10
N ARG A 295 -1.70 0.04 -0.74
CA ARG A 295 -0.54 0.34 0.09
C ARG A 295 0.71 -0.33 -0.46
N GLN A 296 1.77 0.44 -0.60
CA GLN A 296 3.11 -0.07 -0.90
C GLN A 296 3.86 -0.36 0.39
N ARG A 297 4.67 -1.43 0.39
CA ARG A 297 5.42 -1.84 1.57
C ARG A 297 6.66 -0.98 1.75
N HIS A 298 6.89 -0.50 2.97
CA HIS A 298 8.21 -0.03 3.40
C HIS A 298 9.02 -1.22 3.92
N VAL A 299 10.17 -1.49 3.29
CA VAL A 299 11.11 -2.50 3.80
C VAL A 299 12.01 -1.78 4.80
N ALA A 300 12.01 -2.22 6.05
CA ALA A 300 13.06 -1.87 6.99
C ALA A 300 13.99 -3.08 7.10
N LEU A 301 15.25 -2.93 6.68
CA LEU A 301 16.29 -3.93 6.88
C LEU A 301 16.50 -4.08 8.38
N SER A 302 15.99 -5.17 8.94
CA SER A 302 16.37 -5.60 10.29
C SER A 302 17.85 -5.99 10.24
N THR A 303 18.69 -5.10 10.76
CA THR A 303 20.10 -5.38 11.01
C THR A 303 20.27 -6.42 12.12
N SER A 304 20.04 -7.70 11.80
CA SER A 304 20.58 -8.84 12.56
C SER A 304 20.44 -10.22 11.90
N GLU A 305 20.18 -10.33 10.59
CA GLU A 305 20.42 -11.61 9.88
C GLU A 305 21.59 -11.47 8.92
N HIS A 306 22.73 -11.98 9.38
CA HIS A 306 23.93 -12.27 8.63
C HIS A 306 23.62 -12.80 7.22
N PHE A 307 23.97 -12.02 6.19
CA PHE A 307 24.17 -12.50 4.81
C PHE A 307 25.41 -13.41 4.65
N LEU A 308 26.02 -13.86 5.76
CA LEU A 308 27.12 -14.81 5.79
C LEU A 308 26.68 -16.02 6.60
N GLY A 309 26.45 -17.15 5.93
CA GLY A 309 26.07 -18.38 6.59
C GLY A 309 27.15 -18.87 7.55
N ILE A 310 26.76 -19.07 8.82
CA ILE A 310 27.30 -20.05 9.77
C ILE A 310 26.15 -20.31 10.77
N GLY A 311 25.72 -21.57 10.87
CA GLY A 311 24.66 -21.97 11.78
C GLY A 311 25.12 -21.95 13.24
N SER A 312 24.23 -21.60 14.16
CA SER A 312 24.32 -21.97 15.58
C SER A 312 22.98 -21.79 16.30
N ARG A 313 22.56 -22.87 16.97
CA ARG A 313 21.41 -22.97 17.89
C ARG A 313 21.68 -22.22 19.21
N ALA A 314 20.66 -21.62 19.81
CA ALA A 314 20.41 -21.59 21.27
C ALA A 314 19.01 -20.98 21.54
N LYS A 315 18.03 -21.70 22.10
CA LYS A 315 17.73 -21.96 23.53
C LYS A 315 17.52 -20.69 24.37
N GLY A 316 16.31 -20.56 24.92
CA GLY A 316 15.83 -19.38 25.63
C GLY A 316 16.16 -19.29 27.12
N MET A 317 15.66 -18.22 27.74
CA MET A 317 15.45 -18.05 29.19
C MET A 317 14.55 -16.83 29.43
N GLU A 318 13.46 -17.00 30.19
CA GLU A 318 12.65 -15.92 30.77
C GLU A 318 13.34 -15.31 32.00
N ARG A 319 13.15 -14.00 32.25
CA ARG A 319 12.84 -13.41 33.59
C ARG A 319 12.59 -11.90 33.56
N GLY A 320 11.33 -11.53 33.87
CA GLY A 320 10.79 -10.42 34.66
C GLY A 320 11.39 -9.00 34.69
N GLY A 321 10.53 -7.99 34.48
CA GLY A 321 10.69 -6.60 34.96
C GLY A 321 9.82 -5.58 34.22
N SER A 322 8.86 -4.98 34.91
CA SER A 322 7.79 -4.09 34.41
C SER A 322 8.22 -2.69 33.95
N SER A 323 7.66 -2.18 32.84
CA SER A 323 6.97 -0.87 32.74
C SER A 323 6.56 -0.51 31.29
N SER A 324 5.40 0.15 31.15
CA SER A 324 4.75 0.69 29.93
C SER A 324 4.08 -0.31 28.96
N ASN A 325 2.83 -0.68 29.27
CA ASN A 325 1.94 -1.40 28.35
C ASN A 325 1.23 -0.42 27.40
N THR A 326 1.80 -0.22 26.22
CA THR A 326 1.04 0.09 25.01
C THR A 326 0.91 -1.21 24.20
N PRO A 327 -0.31 -1.72 23.91
CA PRO A 327 -0.45 -2.92 23.12
C PRO A 327 -0.30 -2.55 21.62
N HIS A 328 0.94 -2.38 21.17
CA HIS A 328 1.24 -2.48 19.74
C HIS A 328 1.12 -3.95 19.33
N LEU A 329 -0.11 -4.35 19.00
CA LEU A 329 -0.44 -5.68 18.49
C LEU A 329 0.05 -5.84 17.04
N TYR A 330 1.37 -5.80 16.84
CA TYR A 330 2.07 -6.31 15.66
C TYR A 330 3.39 -6.96 16.11
N GLN A 331 3.30 -7.87 17.09
CA GLN A 331 4.33 -8.90 17.27
C GLN A 331 3.97 -10.11 16.41
N GLY A 332 4.09 -9.91 15.10
CA GLY A 332 4.36 -10.97 14.13
C GLY A 332 5.77 -10.75 13.63
N LEU A 333 6.76 -11.12 14.45
CA LEU A 333 8.17 -11.08 14.09
C LEU A 333 8.44 -12.18 13.05
N HIS A 334 8.07 -11.92 11.80
CA HIS A 334 8.75 -12.54 10.67
C HIS A 334 9.91 -11.60 10.33
N SER A 335 11.14 -12.04 10.64
CA SER A 335 12.32 -11.60 9.90
C SER A 335 12.04 -11.96 8.44
N LEU A 336 11.52 -10.99 7.69
CA LEU A 336 11.21 -11.17 6.28
C LEU A 336 12.54 -11.13 5.55
N SER A 337 13.10 -12.32 5.32
CA SER A 337 14.11 -12.54 4.32
C SER A 337 13.61 -11.92 3.03
N PHE A 338 14.21 -10.81 2.61
CA PHE A 338 14.00 -10.29 1.28
C PHE A 338 14.43 -11.43 0.32
N ARG A 339 13.46 -12.04 -0.38
CA ARG A 339 13.66 -13.32 -1.11
C ARG A 339 14.61 -13.17 -2.29
N GLU A 340 14.71 -11.97 -2.84
CA GLU A 340 15.60 -11.64 -3.95
C GLU A 340 16.95 -11.17 -3.37
N LYS A 341 18.10 -11.59 -3.88
CA LYS A 341 19.39 -11.04 -3.38
C LYS A 341 19.79 -9.84 -4.22
N PRO A 342 20.40 -8.79 -3.64
CA PRO A 342 20.99 -7.72 -4.45
C PRO A 342 21.91 -8.32 -5.50
N ARG A 343 21.75 -7.89 -6.75
CA ARG A 343 22.57 -8.39 -7.87
C ARG A 343 23.97 -7.77 -7.83
N LEU A 344 24.10 -6.66 -7.14
CA LEU A 344 25.29 -5.83 -7.09
C LEU A 344 25.34 -5.09 -5.75
N GLU A 345 26.53 -5.00 -5.17
CA GLU A 345 26.85 -4.04 -4.11
C GLU A 345 27.74 -2.94 -4.73
N MET A 346 27.27 -1.70 -4.69
CA MET A 346 27.83 -0.57 -5.44
C MET A 346 29.16 -0.04 -4.85
N CYS A 347 29.45 -0.36 -3.58
CA CYS A 347 30.64 0.09 -2.86
C CYS A 347 31.79 -0.94 -2.89
N SER A 348 31.55 -2.19 -3.30
CA SER A 348 32.50 -3.32 -3.21
C SER A 348 33.39 -3.52 -4.45
N GLY A 349 33.53 -2.49 -5.30
CA GLY A 349 34.44 -2.47 -6.45
C GLY A 349 33.86 -2.87 -7.80
N ILE A 350 32.58 -3.29 -7.87
CA ILE A 350 31.89 -3.55 -9.14
C ILE A 350 30.97 -2.35 -9.44
N HIS A 351 31.34 -1.56 -10.44
CA HIS A 351 30.69 -0.29 -10.76
C HIS A 351 29.93 -0.29 -12.09
N GLN A 352 29.56 -1.48 -12.58
CA GLN A 352 28.78 -1.67 -13.80
C GLN A 352 27.74 -2.77 -13.58
N LEU A 353 26.60 -2.64 -14.26
CA LEU A 353 25.58 -3.68 -14.24
C LEU A 353 26.02 -4.90 -15.06
N PRO A 354 25.71 -6.13 -14.61
CA PRO A 354 25.95 -7.34 -15.41
C PRO A 354 25.19 -7.28 -16.74
N LYS A 355 25.90 -7.37 -17.87
CA LYS A 355 25.33 -7.26 -19.22
C LYS A 355 24.44 -8.45 -19.60
N ASP A 356 24.63 -9.59 -18.96
CA ASP A 356 23.88 -10.82 -19.22
C ASP A 356 22.52 -10.86 -18.49
N LEU A 357 22.22 -9.84 -17.68
CA LEU A 357 21.01 -9.77 -16.88
C LEU A 357 20.10 -8.63 -17.36
N PHE A 358 18.81 -8.93 -17.41
CA PHE A 358 17.77 -7.98 -17.81
C PHE A 358 17.31 -7.12 -16.64
N PHE A 359 16.78 -5.93 -16.94
CA PHE A 359 16.14 -5.09 -15.93
C PHE A 359 14.87 -5.76 -15.37
N PRO A 360 14.48 -5.46 -14.12
CA PRO A 360 15.15 -4.55 -13.20
C PRO A 360 16.35 -5.14 -12.45
N HIS A 361 17.26 -4.29 -12.00
CA HIS A 361 18.37 -4.66 -11.13
C HIS A 361 18.15 -4.15 -9.72
N LEU A 362 18.21 -5.06 -8.74
CA LEU A 362 18.26 -4.70 -7.33
C LEU A 362 19.71 -4.45 -6.91
N ILE A 363 19.95 -3.33 -6.25
CA ILE A 363 21.27 -2.82 -5.93
C ILE A 363 21.30 -2.43 -4.46
N LEU A 364 22.36 -2.87 -3.78
CA LEU A 364 22.71 -2.42 -2.44
C LEU A 364 23.86 -1.43 -2.56
N ALA A 365 23.80 -0.35 -1.79
CA ALA A 365 24.95 0.49 -1.53
C ALA A 365 25.19 0.51 -0.02
N HIS A 366 26.30 -0.06 0.43
CA HIS A 366 26.69 -0.18 1.82
C HIS A 366 28.00 0.58 2.05
N LEU A 367 27.87 1.80 2.57
CA LEU A 367 28.99 2.67 2.92
C LEU A 367 29.36 2.44 4.39
N GLN A 368 30.53 1.84 4.62
CA GLN A 368 30.98 1.45 5.96
C GLN A 368 31.52 2.64 6.77
N ASN A 369 31.27 2.62 8.08
CA ASN A 369 31.93 3.50 9.03
C ASN A 369 33.46 3.40 8.91
N GLY A 370 34.13 4.56 8.91
CA GLY A 370 35.59 4.68 8.81
C GLY A 370 36.12 4.69 7.37
N THR A 371 35.26 4.58 6.35
CA THR A 371 35.67 4.71 4.94
C THR A 371 36.25 6.10 4.70
N SER A 372 37.45 6.18 4.11
CA SER A 372 38.09 7.45 3.77
C SER A 372 37.38 8.12 2.60
N VAL A 373 37.07 9.40 2.77
CA VAL A 373 36.36 10.23 1.81
C VAL A 373 37.40 11.00 1.00
N PRO A 374 37.41 10.92 -0.35
CA PRO A 374 38.29 11.72 -1.17
C PRO A 374 38.00 13.21 -0.99
N GLU A 375 39.00 14.08 -1.15
CA GLU A 375 38.76 15.53 -1.18
C GLU A 375 37.75 15.88 -2.29
N ARG A 376 36.87 16.85 -2.03
CA ARG A 376 35.68 17.20 -2.84
C ARG A 376 35.94 17.42 -4.35
N LEU A 377 37.19 17.66 -4.74
CA LEU A 377 37.64 17.93 -6.11
C LEU A 377 38.11 16.67 -6.88
N LEU A 378 38.32 15.54 -6.20
CA LEU A 378 38.82 14.29 -6.80
C LEU A 378 37.67 13.30 -6.95
N GLN A 379 37.13 13.22 -8.16
CA GLN A 379 36.36 12.06 -8.61
C GLN A 379 37.29 10.82 -8.64
N PRO A 380 36.80 9.61 -8.32
CA PRO A 380 35.40 9.15 -8.29
C PRO A 380 34.65 9.37 -6.98
N LYS A 381 33.30 9.34 -7.01
CA LYS A 381 32.45 9.27 -5.80
C LYS A 381 32.75 7.96 -5.02
N ILE A 382 32.51 7.95 -3.70
CA ILE A 382 32.91 6.83 -2.81
C ILE A 382 32.27 5.51 -3.22
N CYS A 383 30.96 5.56 -3.48
CA CYS A 383 30.24 4.47 -4.13
C CYS A 383 29.64 5.02 -5.41
N TRP A 384 29.82 4.32 -6.52
CA TRP A 384 29.27 4.74 -7.80
C TRP A 384 28.91 3.54 -8.68
N LEU A 385 28.00 3.78 -9.61
CA LEU A 385 27.54 2.82 -10.59
C LEU A 385 27.34 3.56 -11.90
N ASN A 386 27.95 3.05 -12.96
CA ASN A 386 27.71 3.53 -14.31
C ASN A 386 26.80 2.57 -15.07
N ILE A 387 25.74 3.11 -15.64
CA ILE A 387 24.70 2.38 -16.36
C ILE A 387 24.76 2.81 -17.81
N ALA A 388 25.20 1.89 -18.67
CA ALA A 388 25.30 2.12 -20.11
C ALA A 388 24.49 1.04 -20.83
N LEU A 389 23.31 1.41 -21.32
CA LEU A 389 22.55 0.60 -22.27
C LEU A 389 22.94 0.97 -23.70
N PRO A 390 22.84 0.06 -24.68
CA PRO A 390 23.25 0.34 -26.06
C PRO A 390 22.53 1.55 -26.66
N ASP A 391 23.28 2.49 -27.24
CA ASP A 391 22.82 3.79 -27.76
C ASP A 391 21.84 3.73 -28.95
N ARG A 392 21.30 2.55 -29.26
CA ARG A 392 20.39 2.35 -30.39
C ARG A 392 19.03 3.00 -30.18
N LEU A 393 18.61 3.16 -28.93
CA LEU A 393 17.26 3.60 -28.58
C LEU A 393 17.29 4.56 -27.39
N PRO A 394 16.32 5.47 -27.29
CA PRO A 394 16.10 6.24 -26.08
C PRO A 394 15.53 5.37 -24.96
N TYR A 395 16.06 5.54 -23.75
CA TYR A 395 15.62 4.83 -22.55
C TYR A 395 15.07 5.79 -21.50
N ALA A 396 14.05 5.34 -20.77
CA ALA A 396 13.70 5.90 -19.48
C ALA A 396 14.16 4.96 -18.37
N TYR A 397 14.83 5.52 -17.37
CA TYR A 397 15.24 4.81 -16.16
C TYR A 397 14.38 5.28 -15.00
N THR A 398 13.91 4.34 -14.19
CA THR A 398 13.24 4.63 -12.93
C THR A 398 14.02 4.01 -11.78
N ILE A 399 14.44 4.85 -10.83
CA ILE A 399 15.11 4.43 -9.59
C ILE A 399 14.04 4.39 -8.50
N GLN A 400 13.72 3.19 -8.06
CA GLN A 400 12.76 2.90 -7.00
C GLN A 400 13.54 2.61 -5.71
N PHE A 401 13.44 3.48 -4.71
CA PHE A 401 14.05 3.24 -3.41
C PHE A 401 13.20 2.22 -2.63
N LEU A 402 13.86 1.26 -1.98
CA LEU A 402 13.22 0.22 -1.19
C LEU A 402 13.51 0.37 0.30
N ASP A 403 14.71 0.82 0.66
CA ASP A 403 15.10 1.14 2.04
C ASP A 403 16.27 2.14 2.10
N VAL A 404 16.32 2.95 3.15
CA VAL A 404 17.40 3.88 3.48
C VAL A 404 17.68 3.82 4.98
N ILE A 405 18.81 3.23 5.34
CA ILE A 405 19.38 3.27 6.69
C ILE A 405 20.54 4.23 6.69
N ASN A 406 20.45 5.27 7.51
CA ASN A 406 21.55 6.19 7.73
C ASN A 406 21.79 6.30 9.25
N ARG A 407 22.86 5.68 9.75
CA ARG A 407 23.13 5.62 11.19
C ARG A 407 23.87 6.84 11.74
N HIS A 408 23.86 7.96 11.01
CA HIS A 408 24.49 9.19 11.48
C HIS A 408 23.91 9.61 12.84
N PRO A 409 24.76 10.11 13.77
CA PRO A 409 24.29 10.68 15.01
C PRO A 409 23.34 11.85 14.74
N PRO A 410 22.22 11.98 15.48
CA PRO A 410 21.23 13.04 15.26
C PRO A 410 21.77 14.48 15.43
N ASN A 411 22.95 14.64 16.04
CA ASN A 411 23.62 15.93 16.25
C ASN A 411 24.85 16.14 15.33
N SER A 412 25.04 15.29 14.32
CA SER A 412 26.14 15.47 13.36
C SER A 412 25.67 16.33 12.18
N ASP A 413 26.48 17.30 11.76
CA ASP A 413 26.24 18.06 10.52
C ASP A 413 26.65 17.27 9.26
N SER A 414 27.00 15.99 9.43
CA SER A 414 27.42 15.13 8.34
C SER A 414 26.24 14.75 7.45
N GLN A 415 26.42 14.85 6.14
CA GLN A 415 25.36 14.61 5.16
C GLN A 415 25.75 13.49 4.21
N THR A 416 24.82 12.58 3.96
CA THR A 416 24.96 11.59 2.89
C THR A 416 23.95 11.91 1.80
N ILE A 417 24.43 11.96 0.56
CA ILE A 417 23.67 12.46 -0.58
C ILE A 417 23.73 11.44 -1.71
N PHE A 418 22.57 11.05 -2.21
CA PHE A 418 22.42 10.26 -3.42
C PHE A 418 22.40 11.17 -4.64
N VAL A 419 23.29 10.92 -5.59
CA VAL A 419 23.49 11.76 -6.77
C VAL A 419 23.26 10.93 -8.03
N VAL A 420 22.52 11.50 -8.98
CA VAL A 420 22.34 10.94 -10.33
C VAL A 420 22.83 11.98 -11.33
N CYS A 421 23.68 11.57 -12.27
CA CYS A 421 24.27 12.43 -13.28
C CYS A 421 24.23 11.82 -14.68
N ASP A 422 24.36 12.69 -15.68
CA ASP A 422 24.81 12.26 -17.00
C ASP A 422 26.27 11.80 -16.88
N GLY A 423 26.53 10.57 -17.32
CA GLY A 423 27.85 9.95 -17.34
C GLY A 423 28.55 10.15 -18.68
N ASN A 424 29.87 9.93 -18.69
CA ASN A 424 30.68 9.93 -19.90
C ASN A 424 31.11 8.49 -20.25
N SER A 425 30.97 8.08 -21.50
CA SER A 425 31.45 6.77 -21.98
C SER A 425 32.97 6.63 -21.87
N SER A 426 33.72 7.72 -22.06
CA SER A 426 35.19 7.74 -21.94
C SER A 426 35.67 7.83 -20.49
N PHE A 427 34.87 8.42 -19.59
CA PHE A 427 35.20 8.63 -18.19
C PHE A 427 34.00 8.27 -17.29
N PRO A 428 33.75 6.96 -17.07
CA PRO A 428 32.50 6.46 -16.49
C PRO A 428 32.31 6.80 -15.00
N MET A 429 33.32 7.39 -14.36
CA MET A 429 33.30 7.78 -12.96
C MET A 429 33.09 9.29 -12.74
N ILE A 430 33.02 10.05 -13.83
CA ILE A 430 32.91 11.51 -13.84
C ILE A 430 31.43 11.88 -13.98
N CYS A 431 30.92 12.59 -12.98
CA CYS A 431 29.61 13.25 -13.09
C CYS A 431 29.79 14.49 -13.99
N GLN A 432 29.19 14.49 -15.18
CA GLN A 432 29.25 15.65 -16.08
C GLN A 432 28.22 16.71 -15.69
N PHE A 433 26.96 16.30 -15.60
CA PHE A 433 25.84 17.17 -15.24
C PHE A 433 24.97 16.46 -14.20
N GLU A 434 24.86 17.04 -13.01
CA GLU A 434 23.96 16.54 -11.96
C GLU A 434 22.50 16.70 -12.40
N ARG A 435 21.75 15.59 -12.38
CA ARG A 435 20.30 15.55 -12.66
C ARG A 435 19.50 15.57 -11.38
N TYR A 436 19.95 14.81 -10.38
CA TYR A 436 19.30 14.71 -9.06
C TYR A 436 20.34 14.69 -7.95
N ARG A 437 20.00 15.34 -6.85
CA ARG A 437 20.78 15.40 -5.61
C ARG A 437 19.83 15.26 -4.43
N LEU A 438 19.83 14.11 -3.77
CA LEU A 438 18.87 13.78 -2.72
C LEU A 438 19.58 13.53 -1.38
N PRO A 439 19.18 14.19 -0.29
CA PRO A 439 19.67 13.82 1.03
C PRO A 439 19.12 12.45 1.44
N LEU A 440 20.00 11.58 1.95
CA LEU A 440 19.64 10.27 2.49
C LEU A 440 19.47 10.40 4.00
N LEU A 441 18.23 10.40 4.46
CA LEU A 441 17.88 10.51 5.87
C LEU A 441 17.42 9.16 6.41
N ASN A 442 17.74 8.87 7.67
CA ASN A 442 17.45 7.58 8.27
C ASN A 442 15.94 7.29 8.30
N GLY A 443 15.52 6.15 7.73
CA GLY A 443 14.12 5.72 7.75
C GLY A 443 13.18 6.59 6.90
N ILE A 444 13.70 7.55 6.15
CA ILE A 444 12.92 8.36 5.20
C ILE A 444 13.21 7.84 3.81
N LEU A 445 12.20 7.25 3.18
CA LEU A 445 12.31 6.70 1.84
C LEU A 445 12.04 7.80 0.79
N PRO A 446 13.01 8.12 -0.09
CA PRO A 446 12.77 9.05 -1.19
C PRO A 446 11.76 8.50 -2.18
N GLN A 447 11.01 9.41 -2.81
CA GLN A 447 10.13 9.07 -3.93
C GLN A 447 10.96 8.57 -5.13
N SER A 448 10.35 7.74 -5.97
CA SER A 448 11.02 7.22 -7.17
C SER A 448 11.40 8.36 -8.12
N ILE A 449 12.55 8.20 -8.76
CA ILE A 449 13.06 9.16 -9.74
C ILE A 449 12.98 8.55 -11.12
N SER A 450 12.43 9.29 -12.08
CA SER A 450 12.44 8.90 -13.49
C SER A 450 13.27 9.87 -14.31
N LEU A 451 14.18 9.35 -15.13
CA LEU A 451 14.99 10.14 -16.05
C LEU A 451 15.07 9.51 -17.44
N ASN A 452 15.12 10.38 -18.44
CA ASN A 452 15.24 10.00 -19.84
C ASN A 452 16.69 10.13 -20.30
N SER A 453 17.18 9.16 -21.05
CA SER A 453 18.49 9.20 -21.71
C SER A 453 18.36 8.87 -23.20
N ASN A 454 19.04 9.65 -24.04
CA ASN A 454 19.13 9.44 -25.48
C ASN A 454 20.35 8.57 -25.86
N GLY A 455 20.67 7.56 -25.05
CA GLY A 455 21.82 6.68 -25.25
C GLY A 455 23.07 7.05 -24.44
N ASN A 456 23.08 8.20 -23.76
CA ASN A 456 24.19 8.53 -22.86
C ASN A 456 24.14 7.66 -21.58
N PRO A 457 25.30 7.26 -21.04
CA PRO A 457 25.32 6.51 -19.80
C PRO A 457 24.88 7.38 -18.62
N ILE A 458 24.34 6.75 -17.58
CA ILE A 458 23.93 7.42 -16.34
C ILE A 458 24.87 6.98 -15.22
N LEU A 459 25.37 7.95 -14.47
CA LEU A 459 26.12 7.73 -13.25
C LEU A 459 25.20 7.87 -12.05
N ILE A 460 25.19 6.87 -11.18
CA ILE A 460 24.63 6.95 -9.84
C ILE A 460 25.80 6.96 -8.85
N GLY A 461 25.74 7.78 -7.82
CA GLY A 461 26.75 7.76 -6.78
C GLY A 461 26.26 8.23 -5.42
N ILE A 462 27.02 7.90 -4.39
CA ILE A 462 26.82 8.40 -3.02
C ILE A 462 27.97 9.34 -2.67
N GLU A 463 27.61 10.56 -2.29
CA GLU A 463 28.50 11.58 -1.76
C GLU A 463 28.31 11.66 -0.25
N TYR A 464 29.42 11.68 0.50
CA TYR A 464 29.41 11.95 1.92
C TYR A 464 30.13 13.27 2.19
N ILE A 465 29.46 14.15 2.93
CA ILE A 465 30.00 15.43 3.37
C ILE A 465 30.30 15.29 4.86
N PRO A 466 31.58 15.28 5.27
CA PRO A 466 31.97 15.18 6.67
C PRO A 466 31.57 16.45 7.45
N GLN A 467 31.40 16.31 8.76
CA GLN A 467 31.40 17.47 9.65
C GLN A 467 32.83 18.03 9.75
N GLN A 468 33.00 19.30 9.38
CA GLN A 468 34.28 20.00 9.57
C GLN A 468 34.37 20.50 11.01
N GLN A 469 35.17 19.83 11.84
CA GLN A 469 35.52 20.34 13.16
C GLN A 469 37.00 20.76 13.14
N GLU A 470 37.24 22.07 13.20
CA GLU A 470 38.58 22.62 13.45
C GLU A 470 38.86 22.62 14.96
N TYR A 471 39.82 21.81 15.39
CA TYR A 471 40.37 21.92 16.74
C TYR A 471 41.66 22.76 16.70
N ILE A 472 41.64 23.92 17.36
CA ILE A 472 42.84 24.74 17.55
C ILE A 472 43.59 24.22 18.77
N ASN A 473 44.76 23.61 18.56
CA ASN A 473 45.64 23.26 19.67
C ASN A 473 46.28 24.52 20.28
N LYS A 474 46.65 24.48 21.57
CA LYS A 474 47.34 25.58 22.30
C LYS A 474 48.66 26.08 21.66
N GLY A 475 49.10 25.47 20.54
CA GLY A 475 50.24 25.89 19.72
C GLY A 475 49.89 26.44 18.33
N GLY A 476 48.62 26.75 18.02
CA GLY A 476 48.21 27.41 16.77
C GLY A 476 48.08 26.49 15.54
N ILE A 477 48.21 25.17 15.69
CA ILE A 477 47.96 24.20 14.62
C ILE A 477 46.48 23.81 14.66
N SER A 478 45.73 24.08 13.59
CA SER A 478 44.40 23.49 13.39
C SER A 478 44.57 22.03 12.94
N ILE A 479 44.01 21.10 13.72
CA ILE A 479 43.87 19.71 13.28
C ILE A 479 42.44 19.56 12.80
N THR A 480 42.27 19.30 11.51
CA THR A 480 40.97 18.94 10.94
C THR A 480 40.63 17.50 11.31
N SER A 481 39.37 17.24 11.66
CA SER A 481 38.85 15.88 11.85
C SER A 481 39.15 15.01 10.62
N PRO A 482 39.42 13.70 10.80
CA PRO A 482 39.67 12.80 9.67
C PRO A 482 38.48 12.80 8.72
N ASN A 483 38.75 12.90 7.41
CA ASN A 483 37.74 12.89 6.36
C ASN A 483 37.24 11.45 6.14
N VAL A 484 36.48 10.94 7.11
CA VAL A 484 35.95 9.57 7.12
C VAL A 484 34.44 9.56 7.35
N VAL A 485 33.79 8.53 6.85
CA VAL A 485 32.37 8.27 7.08
C VAL A 485 32.13 7.98 8.56
N ALA A 486 31.20 8.71 9.19
CA ALA A 486 31.00 8.66 10.64
C ALA A 486 30.19 7.43 11.12
N ALA A 487 29.33 6.87 10.27
CA ALA A 487 28.50 5.71 10.61
C ALA A 487 28.05 4.98 9.33
N ASP A 488 27.58 3.74 9.47
CA ASP A 488 27.14 2.94 8.32
C ASP A 488 25.92 3.57 7.64
N VAL A 489 25.97 3.61 6.30
CA VAL A 489 24.84 4.00 5.45
C VAL A 489 24.52 2.87 4.50
N GLU A 490 23.28 2.43 4.49
CA GLU A 490 22.76 1.40 3.60
C GLU A 490 21.61 1.94 2.78
N VAL A 491 21.69 1.79 1.46
CA VAL A 491 20.61 2.15 0.54
C VAL A 491 20.29 0.94 -0.32
N LEU A 492 19.05 0.49 -0.25
CA LEU A 492 18.53 -0.56 -1.11
C LEU A 492 17.61 0.07 -2.15
N PHE A 493 17.91 -0.11 -3.42
CA PHE A 493 17.12 0.45 -4.51
C PHE A 493 17.10 -0.46 -5.73
N ARG A 494 16.05 -0.33 -6.52
CA ARG A 494 15.82 -1.07 -7.75
C ARG A 494 15.82 -0.12 -8.93
N ILE A 495 16.58 -0.46 -9.97
CA ILE A 495 16.59 0.30 -11.21
C ILE A 495 15.76 -0.45 -12.24
N HIS A 496 14.78 0.23 -12.80
CA HIS A 496 14.01 -0.19 -13.96
C HIS A 496 14.50 0.59 -15.18
N ALA A 497 14.50 -0.04 -16.34
CA ALA A 497 14.76 0.61 -17.62
C ALA A 497 13.64 0.25 -18.59
N THR A 498 13.20 1.19 -19.39
CA THR A 498 12.19 0.96 -20.42
C THR A 498 12.56 1.70 -21.70
N VAL A 499 12.19 1.14 -22.83
CA VAL A 499 12.41 1.75 -24.15
C VAL A 499 11.29 2.73 -24.48
N ASN A 500 11.61 3.78 -25.23
CA ASN A 500 10.66 4.80 -25.74
C ASN A 500 10.00 5.61 -24.63
N PHE A 501 10.74 5.88 -23.55
CA PHE A 501 10.31 6.74 -22.45
C PHE A 501 8.99 6.29 -21.77
N LYS A 502 8.72 4.97 -21.73
CA LYS A 502 7.56 4.47 -21.01
C LYS A 502 7.68 4.79 -19.53
N ALA A 503 6.67 5.41 -18.98
CA ALA A 503 6.63 5.72 -17.56
C ALA A 503 6.46 4.45 -16.71
N PHE A 504 7.18 4.40 -15.59
CA PHE A 504 6.94 3.41 -14.55
C PHE A 504 5.81 3.91 -13.64
N TYR A 505 4.80 3.07 -13.42
CA TYR A 505 3.63 3.41 -12.61
C TYR A 505 3.54 2.50 -11.41
N GLY A 506 3.29 3.06 -10.23
CA GLY A 506 2.82 2.30 -9.08
C GLY A 506 1.35 1.95 -9.26
N LEU A 507 0.51 2.96 -9.45
CA LEU A 507 -0.93 2.77 -9.66
C LEU A 507 -1.37 3.45 -10.95
N ASN A 508 -1.86 2.66 -11.90
CA ASN A 508 -2.42 3.15 -13.15
C ASN A 508 -3.84 2.61 -13.35
N ILE A 509 -4.82 3.51 -13.33
CA ILE A 509 -6.23 3.19 -13.51
C ILE A 509 -6.72 3.90 -14.77
N THR A 510 -7.30 3.14 -15.69
CA THR A 510 -7.76 3.64 -16.99
C THR A 510 -9.19 3.19 -17.32
N ASN A 511 -9.97 4.04 -17.99
CA ASN A 511 -11.31 3.70 -18.52
C ASN A 511 -12.25 3.05 -17.49
N SER A 512 -12.18 3.45 -16.23
CA SER A 512 -12.78 2.71 -15.10
C SER A 512 -13.76 3.57 -14.30
N PHE A 513 -14.64 2.90 -13.56
CA PHE A 513 -15.65 3.55 -12.72
C PHE A 513 -15.47 3.11 -11.26
N VAL A 514 -15.32 4.06 -10.35
CA VAL A 514 -15.18 3.83 -8.90
C VAL A 514 -16.24 4.65 -8.17
N ARG A 515 -17.36 4.00 -7.84
CA ARG A 515 -18.59 4.71 -7.50
C ARG A 515 -19.37 4.13 -6.33
N ASN A 516 -20.10 5.00 -5.63
CA ASN A 516 -21.02 4.66 -4.55
C ASN A 516 -20.40 3.77 -3.45
N ASN A 517 -19.08 3.83 -3.27
CA ASN A 517 -18.44 3.10 -2.19
C ASN A 517 -18.68 3.85 -0.88
N THR A 518 -18.91 3.10 0.19
CA THR A 518 -19.12 3.72 1.51
C THR A 518 -17.80 4.26 2.06
N GLY A 519 -16.64 3.73 1.67
CA GLY A 519 -15.33 4.34 1.93
C GLY A 519 -14.94 5.41 0.90
N ASN A 520 -13.65 5.68 0.79
CA ASN A 520 -13.07 6.50 -0.27
C ASN A 520 -13.29 5.84 -1.64
N GLY A 521 -13.20 6.62 -2.71
CA GLY A 521 -13.15 6.05 -4.05
C GLY A 521 -11.86 5.24 -4.23
N ILE A 522 -10.74 5.96 -4.29
CA ILE A 522 -9.39 5.43 -4.45
C ILE A 522 -8.55 5.96 -3.30
N GLN A 523 -8.01 5.06 -2.49
CA GLN A 523 -7.07 5.37 -1.43
C GLN A 523 -5.70 4.77 -1.76
N ALA A 524 -4.69 5.62 -1.90
CA ALA A 524 -3.29 5.23 -2.08
C ALA A 524 -2.47 5.68 -0.87
N LEU A 525 -1.82 4.73 -0.21
CA LEU A 525 -1.00 4.93 0.97
C LEU A 525 0.46 4.62 0.65
N ALA A 526 1.34 5.53 1.04
CA ALA A 526 2.79 5.38 0.92
C ALA A 526 3.24 5.00 -0.50
N ILE A 527 2.59 5.55 -1.53
CA ILE A 527 2.97 5.26 -2.90
C ILE A 527 4.29 6.00 -3.19
N HIS A 528 5.32 5.29 -3.65
CA HIS A 528 6.61 5.90 -4.00
C HIS A 528 6.77 6.12 -5.50
N ASP A 529 5.88 5.52 -6.27
CA ASP A 529 5.90 5.51 -7.73
C ASP A 529 4.82 6.44 -8.31
N ARG A 530 4.80 6.61 -9.64
CA ARG A 530 3.80 7.45 -10.29
C ARG A 530 2.39 6.88 -10.12
N LEU A 531 1.44 7.75 -9.78
CA LEU A 531 0.00 7.49 -9.80
C LEU A 531 -0.61 8.13 -11.05
N ALA A 532 -1.40 7.37 -11.80
CA ALA A 532 -2.10 7.88 -12.97
C ALA A 532 -3.57 7.43 -13.02
N LEU A 533 -4.46 8.40 -13.25
CA LEU A 533 -5.86 8.19 -13.60
C LEU A 533 -6.09 8.72 -15.01
N HIS A 534 -6.62 7.90 -15.91
CA HIS A 534 -6.94 8.30 -17.28
C HIS A 534 -8.34 7.85 -17.69
N ASN A 535 -9.23 8.79 -18.00
CA ASN A 535 -10.63 8.47 -18.31
C ASN A 535 -11.29 7.65 -17.18
N VAL A 536 -11.20 8.14 -15.95
CA VAL A 536 -11.76 7.48 -14.77
C VAL A 536 -12.91 8.31 -14.21
N SER A 537 -13.97 7.67 -13.75
CA SER A 537 -15.07 8.31 -13.04
C SER A 537 -15.07 7.86 -11.58
N VAL A 538 -14.84 8.81 -10.68
CA VAL A 538 -14.84 8.60 -9.22
C VAL A 538 -16.00 9.39 -8.62
N ASP A 539 -17.12 8.71 -8.40
CA ASP A 539 -18.41 9.38 -8.17
C ASP A 539 -19.20 8.85 -6.95
N GLY A 540 -19.79 9.74 -6.15
CA GLY A 540 -20.73 9.35 -5.10
C GLY A 540 -20.12 8.55 -3.94
N ASN A 541 -18.80 8.57 -3.78
CA ASN A 541 -18.14 7.84 -2.69
C ASN A 541 -18.28 8.60 -1.36
N GLN A 542 -18.46 7.89 -0.25
CA GLN A 542 -18.85 8.48 1.04
C GLN A 542 -17.69 8.66 2.04
N GLY A 543 -16.46 8.38 1.61
CA GLY A 543 -15.24 8.53 2.41
C GLY A 543 -14.74 9.97 2.55
N ILE A 544 -13.47 10.10 2.92
CA ILE A 544 -12.74 11.37 3.11
C ILE A 544 -12.43 12.04 1.77
N ALA A 545 -12.22 11.27 0.71
CA ALA A 545 -12.08 11.81 -0.64
C ALA A 545 -12.49 10.82 -1.73
N GLY A 546 -12.72 11.37 -2.94
CA GLY A 546 -12.77 10.57 -4.17
C GLY A 546 -11.41 9.93 -4.44
N LEU A 547 -10.36 10.74 -4.55
CA LEU A 547 -8.96 10.30 -4.59
C LEU A 547 -8.24 10.78 -3.33
N LEU A 548 -7.80 9.84 -2.49
CA LEU A 548 -7.01 10.09 -1.28
C LEU A 548 -5.60 9.53 -1.47
N VAL A 549 -4.58 10.40 -1.43
CA VAL A 549 -3.17 10.01 -1.43
C VAL A 549 -2.55 10.44 -0.12
N ARG A 550 -2.04 9.47 0.66
CA ARG A 550 -1.31 9.74 1.91
C ARG A 550 0.10 9.20 1.83
N ASP A 551 1.02 9.89 2.52
CA ASP A 551 2.43 9.52 2.67
C ASP A 551 3.22 9.49 1.35
N GLY A 552 2.90 10.43 0.44
CA GLY A 552 3.67 10.66 -0.78
C GLY A 552 3.16 9.96 -2.03
N ALA A 553 3.58 10.49 -3.18
CA ALA A 553 3.57 9.91 -4.52
C ALA A 553 4.68 10.60 -5.32
N ALA A 554 5.33 9.91 -6.27
CA ALA A 554 6.36 10.53 -7.10
C ALA A 554 5.72 11.60 -8.00
N ASP A 555 4.89 11.19 -8.96
CA ASP A 555 4.07 12.09 -9.74
C ASP A 555 2.61 11.64 -9.67
N ILE A 556 1.68 12.59 -9.76
CA ILE A 556 0.24 12.32 -9.80
C ILE A 556 -0.33 12.91 -11.08
N TRP A 557 -0.79 12.06 -11.98
CA TRP A 557 -1.39 12.46 -13.25
C TRP A 557 -2.87 12.11 -13.29
N ILE A 558 -3.72 13.12 -13.45
CA ILE A 558 -5.17 12.98 -13.53
C ILE A 558 -5.60 13.54 -14.89
N ASN A 559 -5.91 12.66 -15.83
CA ASN A 559 -6.30 13.03 -17.19
C ASN A 559 -7.71 12.54 -17.54
N ASP A 560 -8.50 13.37 -18.21
CA ASP A 560 -9.87 13.06 -18.65
C ASP A 560 -10.74 12.43 -17.55
N THR A 561 -10.49 12.77 -16.28
CA THR A 561 -11.06 12.10 -15.12
C THR A 561 -12.14 12.97 -14.48
N SER A 562 -13.25 12.36 -14.06
CA SER A 562 -14.33 13.03 -13.35
C SER A 562 -14.34 12.60 -11.88
N LEU A 563 -14.08 13.51 -10.96
CA LEU A 563 -14.22 13.31 -9.51
C LEU A 563 -15.40 14.13 -9.00
N SER A 564 -16.57 13.49 -8.92
CA SER A 564 -17.82 14.20 -8.68
C SER A 564 -18.64 13.64 -7.53
N TRP A 565 -19.43 14.51 -6.89
CA TRP A 565 -20.43 14.12 -5.89
C TRP A 565 -19.90 13.25 -4.75
N ASN A 566 -18.60 13.31 -4.45
CA ASN A 566 -18.02 12.61 -3.32
C ASN A 566 -18.35 13.37 -2.03
N TRP A 567 -18.63 12.63 -0.97
CA TRP A 567 -18.95 13.22 0.34
C TRP A 567 -17.78 14.02 0.92
N GLY A 568 -16.57 13.53 0.71
CA GLY A 568 -15.35 14.19 1.14
C GLY A 568 -14.82 15.19 0.12
N ASP A 569 -13.50 15.32 0.07
CA ASP A 569 -12.81 16.08 -0.96
C ASP A 569 -12.92 15.38 -2.32
N GLY A 570 -12.80 16.13 -3.42
CA GLY A 570 -12.61 15.50 -4.73
C GLY A 570 -11.26 14.78 -4.79
N VAL A 571 -10.19 15.55 -4.55
CA VAL A 571 -8.81 15.09 -4.45
C VAL A 571 -8.20 15.59 -3.14
N ASN A 572 -7.60 14.69 -2.37
CA ASN A 572 -6.89 14.99 -1.13
C ASN A 572 -5.51 14.32 -1.16
N ILE A 573 -4.45 15.14 -1.21
CA ILE A 573 -3.06 14.69 -1.31
C ILE A 573 -2.28 15.26 -0.12
N SER A 574 -1.74 14.39 0.73
CA SER A 574 -0.97 14.83 1.91
C SER A 574 0.45 15.29 1.57
N PHE A 575 1.09 14.63 0.61
CA PHE A 575 2.42 14.94 0.12
C PHE A 575 2.57 14.36 -1.29
N ALA A 576 3.23 15.07 -2.18
CA ALA A 576 3.69 14.57 -3.47
C ALA A 576 5.15 15.01 -3.63
N GLY A 577 6.05 14.09 -3.98
CA GLY A 577 7.47 14.41 -4.16
C GLY A 577 7.78 15.10 -5.50
N GLY A 578 6.88 15.00 -6.48
CA GLY A 578 7.00 15.56 -7.82
C GLY A 578 5.73 16.28 -8.26
N ALA A 579 5.40 16.19 -9.55
CA ALA A 579 4.37 17.04 -10.13
C ALA A 579 2.96 16.45 -9.98
N ILE A 580 2.00 17.31 -9.64
CA ILE A 580 0.57 17.01 -9.70
C ILE A 580 0.03 17.67 -10.97
N ASN A 581 -0.38 16.88 -11.96
CA ASN A 581 -0.93 17.36 -13.21
C ASN A 581 -2.38 16.92 -13.35
N THR A 582 -3.27 17.91 -13.53
CA THR A 582 -4.69 17.69 -13.81
C THR A 582 -5.01 18.24 -15.20
N ASN A 583 -5.27 17.37 -16.17
CA ASN A 583 -5.59 17.76 -17.54
C ASN A 583 -6.98 17.25 -17.95
N ALA A 584 -7.75 18.09 -18.66
CA ALA A 584 -9.10 17.79 -19.16
C ALA A 584 -10.05 17.12 -18.13
N SER A 585 -9.82 17.34 -16.84
CA SER A 585 -10.49 16.65 -15.74
C SER A 585 -11.51 17.55 -15.06
N ARG A 586 -12.58 16.96 -14.51
CA ARG A 586 -13.67 17.68 -13.85
C ARG A 586 -13.73 17.28 -12.38
N ILE A 587 -13.65 18.25 -11.49
CA ILE A 587 -13.80 18.03 -10.04
C ILE A 587 -14.95 18.92 -9.57
N ILE A 588 -16.13 18.35 -9.39
CA ILE A 588 -17.37 19.12 -9.16
C ILE A 588 -18.33 18.46 -8.16
N GLY A 589 -19.09 19.25 -7.42
CA GLY A 589 -20.15 18.72 -6.54
C GLY A 589 -19.66 17.90 -5.34
N ASN A 590 -18.36 17.91 -5.05
CA ASN A 590 -17.81 17.30 -3.84
C ASN A 590 -18.14 18.17 -2.62
N LYS A 591 -18.49 17.55 -1.49
CA LYS A 591 -19.08 18.28 -0.36
C LYS A 591 -18.06 18.98 0.53
N TRP A 592 -16.78 18.58 0.53
CA TRP A 592 -15.70 19.31 1.19
C TRP A 592 -14.95 20.19 0.20
N ARG A 593 -13.68 19.90 -0.12
CA ARG A 593 -12.85 20.73 -1.00
C ARG A 593 -12.80 20.14 -2.41
N VAL A 594 -12.56 21.02 -3.39
CA VAL A 594 -12.43 20.64 -4.80
C VAL A 594 -11.05 20.00 -5.03
N PRO A 595 -9.91 20.73 -4.97
CA PRO A 595 -8.60 20.14 -4.69
C PRO A 595 -8.09 20.52 -3.29
N TYR A 596 -7.50 19.56 -2.57
CA TYR A 596 -6.71 19.82 -1.37
C TYR A 596 -5.34 19.16 -1.49
N VAL A 597 -4.29 19.98 -1.46
CA VAL A 597 -2.88 19.55 -1.49
C VAL A 597 -2.18 20.20 -0.30
N HIS A 598 -1.61 19.40 0.58
CA HIS A 598 -0.64 19.89 1.56
C HIS A 598 0.73 19.99 0.88
N SER A 599 1.28 21.20 0.86
CA SER A 599 2.64 21.52 0.38
C SER A 599 3.68 21.33 1.46
#